data_AF-A0A7X1X0A4-F1
#
_entry.id   AF-A0A7X1X0A4-F1
#
_cell.length_a   1.000
_cell.length_b   1.000
_cell.length_c   1.000
_cell.angle_alpha   90.00
_cell.angle_beta   90.00
_cell.angle_gamma   90.00
#
_symmetry.space_group_name_H-M   'P 1'
#
loop_
_entity.id
_entity.type
_entity.pdbx_description
1 polymer ?
#
loop_
_entity_poly.entity_id
_entity_poly.type
_entity_poly.pdbx_seq_one_letter_code
_entity_poly.pdbx_strand_id
1 'polypeptide(L)'
;MSPPFRRAYFNGPRQQHGAIGLMAALTLGMVLIFMLLVVDGGRLYLEQRKLQRVADMAVLEAVSRGGSCAATPSTATLYATQSAARNSFVPAGTQQTLNATCGTLVTVNQLRTFQLDPSKSDAIRVIATNTIPTSIAGGVWDLVSKGTLSTTTKLTASAVGSRPGPTLAQISIRTTLATVNTSQSPLLNNLFSGLLGGNVSISAVGWDGLAKANINLLQYLNQLAINLGVNAGDYTTLLNTNVTVTQLIKAAASVATLNGATLDVQTALANLQVAAINNTPLKVGDLLKLQTGTSSAGLDTDLAVAGAECNTVIELKPEHHAASPWH
;
A
#
# COMPACT_ATOMS: atom_id res chain seq x y z
N MET A 1 14.59 82.93 50.31
CA MET A 1 14.19 81.56 49.90
C MET A 1 15.43 80.76 49.62
N SER A 2 15.81 79.88 50.54
CA SER A 2 16.93 78.93 50.42
C SER A 2 16.35 77.51 50.31
N PRO A 3 16.84 76.66 49.38
CA PRO A 3 16.32 75.30 49.22
C PRO A 3 16.82 74.37 50.33
N PRO A 4 16.01 73.39 50.80
CA PRO A 4 16.46 72.41 51.77
C PRO A 4 17.34 71.34 51.09
N PHE A 5 18.53 71.11 51.66
CA PHE A 5 19.43 70.03 51.27
C PHE A 5 18.79 68.66 51.53
N ARG A 6 18.61 67.84 50.47
CA ARG A 6 18.27 66.42 50.60
C ARG A 6 19.47 65.67 51.20
N ARG A 7 19.31 65.10 52.39
CA ARG A 7 20.23 64.10 52.94
C ARG A 7 20.19 62.83 52.08
N ALA A 8 21.33 62.46 51.51
CA ALA A 8 21.53 61.13 50.95
C ALA A 8 21.58 60.12 52.11
N TYR A 9 20.61 59.20 52.16
CA TYR A 9 20.69 58.03 53.02
C TYR A 9 21.74 57.09 52.43
N PHE A 10 22.90 56.98 53.06
CA PHE A 10 23.85 55.92 52.77
C PHE A 10 23.28 54.60 53.30
N ASN A 11 22.95 53.69 52.38
CA ASN A 11 22.65 52.30 52.72
C ASN A 11 23.88 51.68 53.41
N GLY A 12 23.68 51.05 54.57
CA GLY A 12 24.73 50.36 55.32
C GLY A 12 25.37 49.20 54.54
N PRO A 13 26.55 48.71 54.99
CA PRO A 13 27.28 47.67 54.29
C PRO A 13 26.45 46.39 54.20
N ARG A 14 26.13 45.97 52.97
CA ARG A 14 25.49 44.68 52.68
C ARG A 14 26.45 43.57 53.11
N GLN A 15 25.92 42.58 53.85
CA GLN A 15 26.66 41.39 54.23
C GLN A 15 27.24 40.71 52.98
N GLN A 16 28.54 40.45 52.99
CA GLN A 16 29.24 39.81 51.89
C GLN A 16 28.88 38.32 51.82
N HIS A 17 27.92 37.98 50.97
CA HIS A 17 27.58 36.60 50.65
C HIS A 17 28.50 36.06 49.54
N GLY A 18 29.81 36.01 49.80
CA GLY A 18 30.82 35.57 48.82
C GLY A 18 30.59 34.14 48.32
N ALA A 19 30.09 33.25 49.18
CA ALA A 19 29.74 31.88 48.81
C ALA A 19 28.51 31.78 47.89
N ILE A 20 27.53 32.68 48.06
CA ILE A 20 26.31 32.69 47.21
C ILE A 20 26.66 33.19 45.81
N GLY A 21 27.60 34.13 45.68
CA GLY A 21 28.11 34.57 44.38
C GLY A 21 28.81 33.44 43.60
N LEU A 22 29.61 32.61 44.28
CA LEU A 22 30.27 31.45 43.65
C LEU A 22 29.26 30.38 43.22
N MET A 23 28.29 30.05 44.06
CA MET A 23 27.24 29.10 43.69
C MET A 23 26.38 29.63 42.53
N ALA A 24 26.04 30.92 42.54
CA ALA A 24 25.31 31.56 41.44
C ALA A 24 26.10 31.50 40.12
N ALA A 25 27.40 31.81 40.15
CA ALA A 25 28.27 31.75 38.97
C ALA A 25 28.38 30.32 38.40
N LEU A 26 28.51 29.30 39.26
CA LEU A 26 28.53 27.90 38.85
C LEU A 26 27.20 27.46 38.21
N THR A 27 26.07 27.81 38.83
CA THR A 27 24.75 27.48 38.27
C THR A 27 24.51 28.17 36.93
N LEU A 28 24.93 29.44 36.79
CA LEU A 28 24.80 30.18 35.54
C LEU A 28 25.69 29.56 34.46
N GLY A 29 26.93 29.18 34.79
CA GLY A 29 27.81 28.45 33.88
C GLY A 29 27.19 27.14 33.38
N MET A 30 26.58 26.36 34.27
CA MET A 30 25.91 25.11 33.90
C MET A 30 24.69 25.35 33.00
N VAL A 31 23.88 26.36 33.29
CA VAL A 31 22.75 26.76 32.43
C VAL A 31 23.22 27.15 31.03
N LEU A 32 24.31 27.91 30.91
CA LEU A 32 24.85 28.30 29.60
C LEU A 32 25.33 27.09 28.78
N ILE A 33 25.96 26.10 29.43
CA ILE A 33 26.38 24.86 28.75
C ILE A 33 25.17 24.09 28.22
N PHE A 34 24.11 23.94 29.02
CA PHE A 34 22.90 23.28 28.55
C PHE A 34 22.19 24.05 27.44
N MET A 35 22.13 25.38 27.52
CA MET A 35 21.57 26.21 26.45
C MET A 35 22.34 26.00 25.14
N LEU A 36 23.67 25.96 25.20
CA LEU A 36 24.53 25.73 24.05
C LEU A 36 24.23 24.36 23.40
N LEU A 37 24.09 23.30 24.21
CA LEU A 37 23.69 21.98 23.70
C LEU A 37 22.30 21.98 23.06
N VAL A 38 21.32 22.68 23.65
CA VAL A 38 19.96 22.76 23.11
C VAL A 38 19.94 23.50 21.76
N VAL A 39 20.65 24.63 21.64
CA VAL A 39 20.73 25.40 20.40
C VAL A 39 21.38 24.58 19.28
N ASP A 40 22.47 23.89 19.61
CA ASP A 40 23.17 23.03 18.65
C ASP A 40 22.35 21.81 18.22
N GLY A 41 21.71 21.13 19.17
CA GLY A 41 20.80 20.02 18.89
C GLY A 41 19.61 20.48 18.04
N GLY A 42 19.06 21.66 18.34
CA GLY A 42 17.99 22.28 17.55
C GLY A 42 18.41 22.58 16.12
N ARG A 43 19.59 23.16 15.91
CA ARG A 43 20.14 23.40 14.56
C ARG A 43 20.33 22.10 13.77
N LEU A 44 20.92 21.08 14.40
CA LEU A 44 21.18 19.79 13.76
C LEU A 44 19.88 19.08 13.37
N TYR A 45 18.89 19.11 14.27
CA TYR A 45 17.57 18.54 14.03
C TYR A 45 16.84 19.23 12.87
N LEU A 46 16.92 20.57 12.78
CA LEU A 46 16.34 21.32 11.67
C LEU A 46 16.98 20.96 10.33
N GLU A 47 18.30 20.79 10.28
CA GLU A 47 18.99 20.33 9.06
C GLU A 47 18.58 18.91 8.68
N GLN A 48 18.47 18.00 9.64
CA GLN A 48 17.97 16.64 9.38
C GLN A 48 16.54 16.64 8.82
N ARG A 49 15.64 17.46 9.38
CA ARG A 49 14.25 17.57 8.91
C ARG A 49 14.15 18.19 7.51
N LYS A 50 15.01 19.16 7.18
CA LYS A 50 15.11 19.70 5.81
C LYS A 50 15.55 18.62 4.82
N LEU A 51 16.54 17.81 5.17
CA LEU A 51 17.03 16.73 4.31
C LEU A 51 15.98 15.65 4.08
N GLN A 52 15.24 15.27 5.13
CA GLN A 52 14.15 14.31 5.00
C GLN A 52 13.06 14.85 4.07
N ARG A 53 12.67 16.13 4.21
CA ARG A 53 11.69 16.76 3.32
C ARG A 53 12.14 16.73 1.85
N VAL A 54 13.42 16.98 1.57
CA VAL A 54 13.98 16.90 0.22
C VAL A 54 13.93 15.47 -0.31
N ALA A 55 14.30 14.48 0.51
CA ALA A 55 14.25 13.07 0.12
C ALA A 55 12.82 12.62 -0.19
N ASP A 56 11.84 12.94 0.66
CA ASP A 56 10.44 12.57 0.50
C ASP A 56 9.83 13.17 -0.77
N MET A 57 10.08 14.47 -1.03
CA MET A 57 9.61 15.14 -2.25
C MET A 57 10.27 14.57 -3.52
N ALA A 58 11.57 14.30 -3.46
CA ALA A 58 12.31 13.75 -4.59
C ALA A 58 11.85 12.33 -4.95
N VAL A 59 11.59 11.48 -3.96
CA VAL A 59 11.00 10.15 -4.17
C VAL A 59 9.62 10.27 -4.79
N LEU A 60 8.74 11.10 -4.21
CA LEU A 60 7.36 11.18 -4.66
C LEU A 60 7.28 11.63 -6.12
N GLU A 61 8.11 12.59 -6.53
CA GLU A 61 8.20 13.01 -7.93
C GLU A 61 8.79 11.95 -8.84
N ALA A 62 9.86 11.26 -8.41
CA ALA A 62 10.47 10.20 -9.20
C ALA A 62 9.47 9.05 -9.43
N VAL A 63 8.69 8.71 -8.42
CA VAL A 63 7.66 7.67 -8.49
C VAL A 63 6.45 8.13 -9.30
N SER A 64 5.94 9.34 -9.06
CA SER A 64 4.74 9.87 -9.74
C SER A 64 4.95 10.07 -11.23
N ARG A 65 6.20 10.33 -11.66
CA ARG A 65 6.56 10.44 -13.08
C ARG A 65 6.96 9.11 -13.73
N GLY A 66 6.87 8.00 -13.01
CA GLY A 66 7.22 6.68 -13.53
C GLY A 66 8.72 6.53 -13.81
N GLY A 67 9.58 7.14 -13.00
CA GLY A 67 11.04 7.06 -13.13
C GLY A 67 11.53 5.61 -13.17
N SER A 68 12.55 5.36 -14.00
CA SER A 68 13.16 4.04 -14.18
C SER A 68 14.67 4.13 -14.00
N CYS A 69 15.26 3.14 -13.32
CA CYS A 69 16.71 3.02 -13.17
C CYS A 69 17.37 2.16 -14.26
N ALA A 70 16.58 1.46 -15.06
CA ALA A 70 17.08 0.66 -16.19
C ALA A 70 17.44 1.51 -17.42
N ALA A 71 16.95 2.76 -17.49
CA ALA A 71 17.31 3.68 -18.57
C ALA A 71 18.70 4.29 -18.33
N THR A 72 19.45 4.56 -19.41
CA THR A 72 20.72 5.28 -19.38
C THR A 72 20.61 6.58 -20.19
N PRO A 73 20.68 7.77 -19.56
CA PRO A 73 20.80 8.03 -18.11
C PRO A 73 19.52 7.66 -17.33
N SER A 74 19.65 7.34 -16.04
CA SER A 74 18.51 6.89 -15.23
C SER A 74 17.50 8.02 -15.01
N THR A 75 16.29 7.84 -15.54
CA THR A 75 15.23 8.85 -15.43
C THR A 75 14.80 9.06 -13.98
N ALA A 76 14.92 8.03 -13.13
CA ALA A 76 14.68 8.14 -11.70
C ALA A 76 15.63 9.13 -11.01
N THR A 77 16.93 9.14 -11.36
CA THR A 77 17.88 10.11 -10.79
C THR A 77 17.66 11.51 -11.36
N LEU A 78 17.31 11.62 -12.64
CA LEU A 78 16.98 12.90 -13.27
C LEU A 78 15.74 13.55 -12.62
N TYR A 79 14.66 12.81 -12.41
CA TYR A 79 13.47 13.36 -11.76
C TYR A 79 13.72 13.72 -10.29
N ALA A 80 14.48 12.89 -9.57
CA ALA A 80 14.84 13.18 -8.19
C ALA A 80 15.74 14.42 -8.06
N THR A 81 16.71 14.60 -8.96
CA THR A 81 17.60 15.78 -8.97
C THR A 81 16.86 17.05 -9.41
N GLN A 82 15.93 16.96 -10.37
CA GLN A 82 15.05 18.09 -10.72
C GLN A 82 14.14 18.49 -9.56
N SER A 83 13.63 17.52 -8.78
CA SER A 83 12.86 17.80 -7.58
C SER A 83 13.65 18.53 -6.52
N ALA A 84 14.87 18.03 -6.29
CA ALA A 84 15.76 18.56 -5.28
C ALA A 84 16.20 19.99 -5.62
N ALA A 85 16.50 20.27 -6.90
CA ALA A 85 16.84 21.61 -7.37
C ALA A 85 15.71 22.62 -7.11
N ARG A 86 14.44 22.21 -7.24
CA ARG A 86 13.27 23.06 -6.90
C ARG A 86 13.10 23.30 -5.41
N ASN A 87 13.67 22.44 -4.57
CA ASN A 87 13.68 22.59 -3.11
C ASN A 87 15.02 23.17 -2.60
N SER A 88 15.73 23.92 -3.45
CA SER A 88 17.02 24.55 -3.14
C SER A 88 18.12 23.57 -2.70
N PHE A 89 17.98 22.29 -3.08
CA PHE A 89 18.98 21.26 -2.86
C PHE A 89 19.62 20.89 -4.21
N VAL A 90 20.70 21.58 -4.54
CA VAL A 90 21.45 21.32 -5.78
C VAL A 90 22.60 20.38 -5.42
N PRO A 91 22.69 19.18 -6.01
CA PRO A 91 23.81 18.28 -5.79
C PRO A 91 25.09 18.90 -6.37
N ALA A 92 25.79 19.68 -5.55
CA ALA A 92 27.03 20.36 -5.89
C ALA A 92 28.21 19.65 -5.20
N GLY A 93 28.86 18.75 -5.93
CA GLY A 93 30.12 18.11 -5.51
C GLY A 93 30.02 17.22 -4.27
N THR A 94 31.00 17.33 -3.36
CA THR A 94 31.16 16.46 -2.17
C THR A 94 30.32 16.89 -0.96
N GLN A 95 29.71 18.08 -0.99
CA GLN A 95 28.93 18.59 0.15
C GLN A 95 27.50 18.06 0.15
N GLN A 96 26.83 18.07 -1.01
CA GLN A 96 25.46 17.61 -1.17
C GLN A 96 25.41 16.56 -2.27
N THR A 97 25.01 15.33 -1.91
CA THR A 97 24.84 14.24 -2.88
C THR A 97 23.42 13.70 -2.81
N LEU A 98 22.88 13.33 -3.97
CA LEU A 98 21.57 12.72 -4.10
C LEU A 98 21.68 11.54 -5.04
N ASN A 99 21.30 10.36 -4.55
CA ASN A 99 21.30 9.14 -5.35
C ASN A 99 19.92 8.48 -5.30
N ALA A 100 19.37 8.16 -6.47
CA ALA A 100 18.12 7.43 -6.61
C ALA A 100 18.41 6.01 -7.10
N THR A 101 17.94 5.02 -6.35
CA THR A 101 18.11 3.60 -6.62
C THR A 101 16.74 2.94 -6.75
N CYS A 102 16.58 2.04 -7.71
CA CYS A 102 15.33 1.31 -7.91
C CYS A 102 15.41 -0.10 -7.36
N GLY A 103 14.24 -0.68 -7.13
CA GLY A 103 14.09 -2.02 -6.59
C GLY A 103 12.64 -2.43 -6.44
N THR A 104 12.42 -3.36 -5.52
CA THR A 104 11.11 -3.92 -5.17
C THR A 104 10.86 -3.79 -3.68
N LEU A 105 9.59 -3.82 -3.27
CA LEU A 105 9.22 -3.94 -1.86
C LEU A 105 9.01 -5.41 -1.53
N VAL A 106 9.74 -5.91 -0.54
CA VAL A 106 9.55 -7.26 -0.02
C VAL A 106 9.05 -7.17 1.41
N THR A 107 8.03 -7.95 1.73
CA THR A 107 7.49 -8.02 3.08
C THR A 107 8.17 -9.17 3.82
N VAL A 108 9.02 -8.84 4.79
CA VAL A 108 9.68 -9.82 5.66
C VAL A 108 9.23 -9.54 7.08
N ASN A 109 8.75 -10.56 7.81
CA ASN A 109 8.25 -10.42 9.18
C ASN A 109 7.19 -9.30 9.34
N GLN A 110 6.21 -9.26 8.43
CA GLN A 110 5.17 -8.21 8.36
C GLN A 110 5.68 -6.76 8.18
N LEU A 111 6.99 -6.53 7.97
CA LEU A 111 7.55 -5.23 7.60
C LEU A 111 7.87 -5.17 6.11
N ARG A 112 7.46 -4.07 5.46
CA ARG A 112 7.87 -3.77 4.09
C ARG A 112 9.29 -3.23 4.10
N THR A 113 10.19 -3.96 3.46
CA THR A 113 11.59 -3.60 3.31
C THR A 113 11.91 -3.37 1.83
N PHE A 114 12.80 -2.42 1.56
CA PHE A 114 13.25 -2.14 0.21
C PHE A 114 14.38 -3.12 -0.16
N GLN A 115 14.17 -3.88 -1.23
CA GLN A 115 15.19 -4.71 -1.84
C GLN A 115 15.71 -4.03 -3.11
N LEU A 116 17.02 -3.86 -3.20
CA LEU A 116 17.67 -3.21 -4.34
C LEU A 116 17.62 -4.13 -5.57
N ASP A 117 17.05 -3.64 -6.66
CA ASP A 117 17.08 -4.32 -7.96
C ASP A 117 17.00 -3.26 -9.09
N PRO A 118 18.10 -3.01 -9.82
CA PRO A 118 18.13 -1.97 -10.86
C PRO A 118 17.27 -2.31 -12.09
N SER A 119 16.86 -3.58 -12.25
CA SER A 119 16.01 -4.03 -13.37
C SER A 119 14.52 -3.82 -13.12
N LYS A 120 14.11 -3.55 -11.87
CA LYS A 120 12.73 -3.34 -11.45
C LYS A 120 12.56 -1.93 -10.93
N SER A 121 11.49 -1.26 -11.36
CA SER A 121 11.17 0.13 -10.97
C SER A 121 9.88 0.22 -10.16
N ASP A 122 9.57 -0.83 -9.41
CA ASP A 122 8.34 -0.93 -8.60
C ASP A 122 8.43 -0.04 -7.36
N ALA A 123 9.63 0.04 -6.78
CA ALA A 123 9.99 0.97 -5.72
C ALA A 123 11.24 1.78 -6.09
N ILE A 124 11.26 3.04 -5.67
CA ILE A 124 12.38 3.95 -5.83
C ILE A 124 12.78 4.43 -4.44
N ARG A 125 14.06 4.25 -4.10
CA ARG A 125 14.69 4.77 -2.90
C ARG A 125 15.61 5.93 -3.26
N VAL A 126 15.40 7.09 -2.66
CA VAL A 126 16.31 8.23 -2.77
C VAL A 126 17.07 8.36 -1.45
N ILE A 127 18.38 8.58 -1.57
CA ILE A 127 19.28 8.87 -0.45
C ILE A 127 19.87 10.25 -0.70
N ALA A 128 19.56 11.19 0.18
CA ALA A 128 20.13 12.53 0.20
C ALA A 128 21.17 12.63 1.32
N THR A 129 22.35 13.15 1.02
CA THR A 129 23.40 13.38 2.02
C THR A 129 23.83 14.83 1.99
N ASN A 130 24.03 15.42 3.15
CA ASN A 130 24.58 16.77 3.28
C ASN A 130 25.65 16.80 4.36
N THR A 131 26.80 17.37 4.02
CA THR A 131 27.92 17.53 4.95
C THR A 131 27.89 18.94 5.49
N ILE A 132 27.57 19.08 6.78
CA ILE A 132 27.48 20.37 7.46
C ILE A 132 28.65 20.52 8.45
N PRO A 133 29.10 21.77 8.73
CA PRO A 133 30.05 22.01 9.80
C PRO A 133 29.51 21.50 11.14
N THR A 134 30.37 20.91 11.97
CA THR A 134 30.00 20.44 13.32
C THR A 134 29.40 21.56 14.17
N SER A 135 28.63 21.17 15.19
CA SER A 135 27.99 22.13 16.10
C SER A 135 29.00 22.98 16.87
N ILE A 136 28.53 24.10 17.43
CA ILE A 136 29.37 25.07 18.15
C ILE A 136 30.04 24.41 19.36
N ALA A 137 29.35 23.50 20.05
CA ALA A 137 29.87 22.64 21.11
C ALA A 137 31.06 21.79 20.66
N GLY A 138 30.95 21.18 19.47
CA GLY A 138 32.04 20.39 18.88
C GLY A 138 33.26 21.25 18.59
N GLY A 139 33.05 22.46 18.06
CA GLY A 139 34.14 23.42 17.81
C GLY A 139 34.80 23.95 19.09
N VAL A 140 34.01 24.28 20.13
CA VAL A 140 34.54 24.71 21.43
C VAL A 140 35.27 23.56 22.13
N TRP A 141 34.74 22.34 22.05
CA TRP A 141 35.42 21.16 22.58
C TRP A 141 36.71 20.86 21.84
N ASP A 142 36.75 21.03 20.52
CA ASP A 142 37.96 20.83 19.71
C ASP A 142 39.09 21.82 20.06
N LEU A 143 38.72 23.08 20.39
CA LEU A 143 39.65 24.08 20.91
C LEU A 143 40.23 23.71 22.28
N VAL A 144 39.45 23.05 23.14
CA VAL A 144 39.89 22.59 24.48
C VAL A 144 40.67 21.27 24.37
N SER A 145 40.31 20.39 23.42
CA SER A 145 40.84 19.03 23.28
C SER A 145 41.95 18.87 22.22
N LYS A 146 42.48 19.99 21.68
CA LYS A 146 43.61 20.04 20.73
C LYS A 146 43.38 19.28 19.41
N GLY A 147 42.22 19.45 18.77
CA GLY A 147 42.07 19.08 17.34
C GLY A 147 41.71 17.62 17.07
N THR A 148 40.99 16.94 17.97
CA THR A 148 40.68 15.50 17.84
C THR A 148 39.32 15.22 17.19
N LEU A 149 38.50 16.24 16.93
CA LEU A 149 37.17 16.06 16.35
C LEU A 149 37.11 16.59 14.90
N SER A 150 36.52 15.80 14.00
CA SER A 150 36.23 16.23 12.63
C SER A 150 35.32 17.44 12.67
N THR A 151 35.69 18.54 12.01
CA THR A 151 34.90 19.79 11.94
C THR A 151 33.67 19.70 11.02
N THR A 152 33.37 18.51 10.51
CA THR A 152 32.23 18.24 9.63
C THR A 152 31.44 17.00 10.07
N THR A 153 30.11 17.10 10.03
CA THR A 153 29.16 16.02 10.29
C THR A 153 28.40 15.70 9.01
N LYS A 154 28.37 14.42 8.62
CA LYS A 154 27.58 13.95 7.48
C LYS A 154 26.17 13.57 7.95
N LEU A 155 25.18 14.29 7.43
CA LEU A 155 23.77 13.96 7.60
C LEU A 155 23.27 13.16 6.40
N THR A 156 22.42 12.18 6.67
CA THR A 156 21.82 11.32 5.64
C THR A 156 20.33 11.19 5.88
N ALA A 157 19.55 11.33 4.82
CA ALA A 157 18.12 11.07 4.80
C ALA A 157 17.80 10.07 3.68
N SER A 158 16.90 9.14 3.96
CA SER A 158 16.43 8.18 2.97
C SER A 158 14.91 8.14 2.97
N ALA A 159 14.35 8.06 1.77
CA ALA A 159 12.94 7.89 1.54
C ALA A 159 12.74 6.78 0.49
N VAL A 160 11.66 6.02 0.63
CA VAL A 160 11.27 4.96 -0.31
C VAL A 160 9.83 5.19 -0.71
N GLY A 161 9.56 5.15 -2.01
CA GLY A 161 8.22 5.26 -2.56
C GLY A 161 7.99 4.14 -3.55
N SER A 162 6.84 3.50 -3.46
CA SER A 162 6.36 2.56 -4.46
C SER A 162 5.41 3.23 -5.43
N ARG A 163 5.42 2.76 -6.67
CA ARG A 163 4.39 3.17 -7.63
C ARG A 163 3.01 2.84 -7.07
N PRO A 164 2.00 3.72 -7.26
CA PRO A 164 0.62 3.34 -6.99
C PRO A 164 0.32 2.08 -7.78
N GLY A 165 0.02 0.98 -7.09
CA GLY A 165 -0.49 -0.21 -7.75
C GLY A 165 -1.77 0.16 -8.52
N PRO A 166 -2.11 -0.57 -9.60
CA PRO A 166 -3.39 -0.35 -10.26
C PRO A 166 -4.51 -0.43 -9.22
N THR A 167 -5.48 0.48 -9.31
CA THR A 167 -6.62 0.57 -8.37
C THR A 167 -7.27 -0.81 -8.22
N LEU A 168 -7.04 -1.45 -7.08
CA LEU A 168 -7.63 -2.74 -6.73
C LEU A 168 -9.06 -2.44 -6.26
N ALA A 169 -10.02 -2.43 -7.18
CA ALA A 169 -11.42 -2.48 -6.78
C ALA A 169 -11.71 -3.90 -6.28
N GLN A 170 -11.87 -4.07 -4.96
CA GLN A 170 -12.28 -5.37 -4.40
C GLN A 170 -13.79 -5.56 -4.59
N ILE A 171 -14.16 -6.64 -5.28
CA ILE A 171 -15.56 -7.02 -5.48
C ILE A 171 -15.94 -8.02 -4.38
N SER A 172 -16.58 -7.54 -3.31
CA SER A 172 -17.15 -8.44 -2.29
C SER A 172 -18.48 -9.00 -2.77
N ILE A 173 -18.50 -10.26 -3.19
CA ILE A 173 -19.74 -10.95 -3.57
C ILE A 173 -20.24 -11.74 -2.36
N ARG A 174 -21.36 -11.30 -1.80
CA ARG A 174 -21.99 -11.97 -0.66
C ARG A 174 -22.94 -13.05 -1.18
N THR A 175 -22.45 -14.28 -1.32
CA THR A 175 -23.31 -15.45 -1.55
C THR A 175 -23.77 -16.00 -0.20
N THR A 176 -25.08 -16.03 0.03
CA THR A 176 -25.68 -16.72 1.18
C THR A 176 -25.61 -18.23 0.94
N LEU A 177 -24.98 -18.97 1.86
CA LEU A 177 -24.94 -20.43 1.80
C LEU A 177 -26.34 -20.97 2.11
N ALA A 178 -27.03 -21.48 1.10
CA ALA A 178 -28.19 -22.34 1.31
C ALA A 178 -27.70 -23.71 1.82
N THR A 179 -27.95 -24.02 3.09
CA THR A 179 -27.65 -25.35 3.64
C THR A 179 -28.65 -26.36 3.09
N VAL A 180 -28.18 -27.31 2.29
CA VAL A 180 -29.03 -28.36 1.70
C VAL A 180 -29.13 -29.55 2.66
N ASN A 181 -30.33 -29.88 3.13
CA ASN A 181 -30.58 -31.07 3.95
C ASN A 181 -30.97 -32.27 3.06
N THR A 182 -30.70 -33.50 3.50
CA THR A 182 -30.95 -34.76 2.76
C THR A 182 -32.40 -34.90 2.31
N SER A 183 -33.36 -34.40 3.09
CA SER A 183 -34.79 -34.41 2.76
C SER A 183 -35.20 -33.43 1.65
N GLN A 184 -34.34 -32.47 1.30
CA GLN A 184 -34.60 -31.46 0.26
C GLN A 184 -33.95 -31.80 -1.08
N SER A 185 -33.03 -32.78 -1.11
CA SER A 185 -32.36 -33.23 -2.35
C SER A 185 -33.32 -33.69 -3.46
N PRO A 186 -34.44 -34.42 -3.20
CA PRO A 186 -35.35 -34.82 -4.27
C PRO A 186 -36.16 -33.64 -4.83
N LEU A 187 -36.44 -32.63 -3.98
CA LEU A 187 -37.13 -31.41 -4.40
C LEU A 187 -36.23 -30.55 -5.29
N LEU A 188 -34.94 -30.43 -4.94
CA LEU A 188 -33.94 -29.74 -5.76
C LEU A 188 -33.76 -30.46 -7.10
N ASN A 189 -33.65 -31.79 -7.09
CA ASN A 189 -33.56 -32.59 -8.30
C ASN A 189 -34.77 -32.35 -9.23
N ASN A 190 -35.99 -32.30 -8.71
CA ASN A 190 -37.19 -32.02 -9.51
C ASN A 190 -37.22 -30.58 -10.05
N LEU A 191 -36.82 -29.60 -9.24
CA LEU A 191 -36.75 -28.20 -9.66
C LEU A 191 -35.73 -28.00 -10.80
N PHE A 192 -34.51 -28.51 -10.60
CA PHE A 192 -33.45 -28.40 -11.60
C PHE A 192 -33.75 -29.27 -12.82
N SER A 193 -34.45 -30.40 -12.67
CA SER A 193 -34.89 -31.19 -13.82
C SER A 193 -35.91 -30.46 -14.68
N GLY A 194 -36.86 -29.73 -14.06
CA GLY A 194 -37.82 -28.90 -14.78
C GLY A 194 -37.18 -27.70 -15.47
N LEU A 195 -36.17 -27.09 -14.84
CA LEU A 195 -35.46 -25.92 -15.39
C LEU A 195 -34.48 -26.30 -16.51
N LEU A 196 -33.68 -27.34 -16.29
CA LEU A 196 -32.65 -27.82 -17.23
C LEU A 196 -33.24 -28.68 -18.36
N GLY A 197 -34.46 -29.21 -18.17
CA GLY A 197 -35.18 -30.01 -19.15
C GLY A 197 -34.77 -31.48 -19.22
N GLY A 198 -33.83 -31.91 -18.37
CA GLY A 198 -33.35 -33.30 -18.27
C GLY A 198 -33.45 -33.86 -16.86
N ASN A 199 -33.15 -35.15 -16.69
CA ASN A 199 -33.23 -35.81 -15.39
C ASN A 199 -31.97 -35.53 -14.54
N VAL A 200 -32.11 -34.74 -13.47
CA VAL A 200 -31.05 -34.44 -12.51
C VAL A 200 -31.14 -35.43 -11.34
N SER A 201 -30.12 -36.27 -11.18
CA SER A 201 -29.99 -37.16 -10.02
C SER A 201 -28.68 -36.87 -9.28
N ILE A 202 -28.76 -35.98 -8.29
CA ILE A 202 -27.62 -35.57 -7.45
C ILE A 202 -27.94 -35.92 -6.00
N SER A 203 -26.96 -36.49 -5.30
CA SER A 203 -27.05 -36.85 -3.90
C SER A 203 -27.03 -35.59 -3.01
N ALA A 204 -27.52 -35.69 -1.78
CA ALA A 204 -27.46 -34.58 -0.83
C ALA A 204 -26.02 -34.10 -0.56
N VAL A 205 -25.05 -35.02 -0.58
CA VAL A 205 -23.62 -34.71 -0.46
C VAL A 205 -23.10 -33.95 -1.68
N GLY A 206 -23.56 -34.31 -2.88
CA GLY A 206 -23.24 -33.56 -4.11
C GLY A 206 -23.78 -32.13 -4.06
N TRP A 207 -25.01 -31.94 -3.58
CA TRP A 207 -25.59 -30.60 -3.41
C TRP A 207 -24.89 -29.76 -2.32
N ASP A 208 -24.54 -30.37 -1.18
CA ASP A 208 -23.77 -29.71 -0.12
C ASP A 208 -22.35 -29.34 -0.60
N GLY A 209 -21.71 -30.22 -1.37
CA GLY A 209 -20.43 -29.97 -2.00
C GLY A 209 -20.48 -28.83 -3.01
N LEU A 210 -21.53 -28.76 -3.84
CA LEU A 210 -21.75 -27.64 -4.76
C LEU A 210 -21.98 -26.33 -4.01
N ALA A 211 -22.80 -26.34 -2.95
CA ALA A 211 -23.08 -25.15 -2.15
C ALA A 211 -21.83 -24.60 -1.43
N LYS A 212 -20.89 -25.49 -1.06
CA LYS A 212 -19.63 -25.13 -0.40
C LYS A 212 -18.44 -24.98 -1.35
N ALA A 213 -18.60 -25.29 -2.63
CA ALA A 213 -17.53 -25.16 -3.61
C ALA A 213 -17.16 -23.68 -3.78
N ASN A 214 -15.87 -23.39 -3.69
CA ASN A 214 -15.34 -22.05 -3.88
C ASN A 214 -14.75 -21.95 -5.30
N ILE A 215 -15.36 -21.12 -6.14
CA ILE A 215 -14.95 -20.90 -7.53
C ILE A 215 -14.42 -19.48 -7.65
N ASN A 216 -13.14 -19.34 -8.00
CA ASN A 216 -12.55 -18.04 -8.31
C ASN A 216 -13.22 -17.42 -9.56
N LEU A 217 -13.78 -16.23 -9.41
CA LEU A 217 -14.56 -15.57 -10.46
C LEU A 217 -13.70 -15.20 -11.68
N LEU A 218 -12.47 -14.73 -11.48
CA LEU A 218 -11.55 -14.41 -12.56
C LEU A 218 -11.21 -15.65 -13.39
N GLN A 219 -10.89 -16.76 -12.73
CA GLN A 219 -10.65 -18.03 -13.42
C GLN A 219 -11.89 -18.52 -14.17
N TYR A 220 -13.08 -18.38 -13.57
CA TYR A 220 -14.35 -18.73 -14.21
C TYR A 220 -14.61 -17.91 -15.47
N LEU A 221 -14.46 -16.59 -15.40
CA LEU A 221 -14.68 -15.72 -16.56
C LEU A 221 -13.62 -15.92 -17.65
N ASN A 222 -12.36 -16.20 -17.27
CA ASN A 222 -11.31 -16.54 -18.23
C ASN A 222 -11.61 -17.87 -18.94
N GLN A 223 -12.03 -18.90 -18.20
CA GLN A 223 -12.40 -20.19 -18.76
C GLN A 223 -13.65 -20.09 -19.64
N LEU A 224 -14.61 -19.26 -19.24
CA LEU A 224 -15.80 -18.97 -20.03
C LEU A 224 -15.44 -18.24 -21.33
N ALA A 225 -14.51 -17.27 -21.28
CA ALA A 225 -14.01 -16.59 -22.47
C ALA A 225 -13.37 -17.57 -23.46
N ILE A 226 -12.54 -18.49 -22.96
CA ILE A 226 -11.93 -19.56 -23.76
C ILE A 226 -13.00 -20.45 -24.39
N ASN A 227 -14.01 -20.86 -23.63
CA ASN A 227 -15.10 -21.71 -24.13
C ASN A 227 -15.97 -21.02 -25.20
N LEU A 228 -16.04 -19.68 -25.18
CA LEU A 228 -16.82 -18.87 -26.12
C LEU A 228 -15.97 -18.29 -27.28
N GLY A 229 -14.67 -18.53 -27.29
CA GLY A 229 -13.76 -17.97 -28.30
C GLY A 229 -13.56 -16.46 -28.21
N VAL A 230 -13.81 -15.85 -27.04
CA VAL A 230 -13.54 -14.44 -26.77
C VAL A 230 -12.13 -14.33 -26.16
N ASN A 231 -11.36 -13.30 -26.53
CA ASN A 231 -10.04 -13.08 -25.95
C ASN A 231 -10.14 -12.91 -24.42
N ALA A 232 -9.35 -13.68 -23.67
CA ALA A 232 -9.27 -13.56 -22.21
C ALA A 232 -8.84 -12.13 -21.83
N GLY A 233 -9.68 -11.45 -21.05
CA GLY A 233 -9.51 -10.05 -20.66
C GLY A 233 -10.49 -9.07 -21.32
N ASP A 234 -11.20 -9.45 -22.40
CA ASP A 234 -12.28 -8.64 -22.98
C ASP A 234 -13.64 -9.00 -22.36
N TYR A 235 -13.82 -8.62 -21.10
CA TYR A 235 -15.05 -8.89 -20.36
C TYR A 235 -16.24 -8.11 -20.93
N THR A 236 -16.03 -6.93 -21.55
CA THR A 236 -17.10 -6.16 -22.19
C THR A 236 -17.78 -6.92 -23.33
N THR A 237 -16.99 -7.58 -24.18
CA THR A 237 -17.53 -8.42 -25.25
C THR A 237 -18.19 -9.65 -24.66
N LEU A 238 -17.58 -10.29 -23.66
CA LEU A 238 -18.11 -11.47 -22.99
C LEU A 238 -19.49 -11.22 -22.35
N LEU A 239 -19.68 -10.09 -21.66
CA LEU A 239 -20.99 -9.74 -21.07
C LEU A 239 -22.09 -9.55 -22.13
N ASN A 240 -21.71 -9.22 -23.36
CA ASN A 240 -22.65 -9.04 -24.46
C ASN A 240 -22.91 -10.31 -25.28
N THR A 241 -22.15 -11.38 -25.06
CA THR A 241 -22.37 -12.66 -25.75
C THR A 241 -23.55 -13.44 -25.17
N ASN A 242 -24.26 -14.13 -26.05
CA ASN A 242 -25.27 -15.11 -25.67
C ASN A 242 -24.58 -16.42 -25.29
N VAL A 243 -24.92 -16.92 -24.11
CA VAL A 243 -24.32 -18.12 -23.53
C VAL A 243 -25.44 -19.10 -23.16
N THR A 244 -25.15 -20.38 -23.34
CA THR A 244 -26.06 -21.46 -22.94
C THR A 244 -25.75 -21.94 -21.53
N VAL A 245 -26.76 -22.47 -20.83
CA VAL A 245 -26.60 -23.01 -19.47
C VAL A 245 -25.55 -24.12 -19.42
N THR A 246 -25.47 -24.95 -20.47
CA THR A 246 -24.45 -26.00 -20.64
C THR A 246 -23.03 -25.44 -20.67
N GLN A 247 -22.81 -24.29 -21.32
CA GLN A 247 -21.51 -23.62 -21.39
C GLN A 247 -21.11 -23.00 -20.04
N LEU A 248 -22.06 -22.46 -19.28
CA LEU A 248 -21.83 -21.95 -17.92
C LEU A 248 -21.43 -23.09 -16.96
N ILE A 249 -22.18 -24.19 -16.97
CA ILE A 249 -21.88 -25.38 -16.15
C ILE A 249 -20.52 -25.97 -16.54
N LYS A 250 -20.20 -26.04 -17.84
CA LYS A 250 -18.91 -26.53 -18.32
C LYS A 250 -17.72 -25.66 -17.87
N ALA A 251 -17.88 -24.34 -17.90
CA ALA A 251 -16.87 -23.42 -17.38
C ALA A 251 -16.69 -23.60 -15.86
N ALA A 252 -17.79 -23.74 -15.10
CA ALA A 252 -17.74 -23.98 -13.66
C ALA A 252 -17.07 -25.33 -13.33
N ALA A 253 -17.39 -26.39 -14.08
CA ALA A 253 -16.75 -27.70 -13.93
C ALA A 253 -15.24 -27.68 -14.20
N SER A 254 -14.83 -26.93 -15.22
CA SER A 254 -13.41 -26.78 -15.56
C SER A 254 -12.64 -26.01 -14.48
N VAL A 255 -13.24 -24.99 -13.87
CA VAL A 255 -12.58 -24.24 -12.80
C VAL A 255 -12.65 -24.96 -11.45
N ALA A 256 -13.74 -25.67 -11.16
CA ALA A 256 -13.84 -26.50 -9.96
C ALA A 256 -12.79 -27.62 -9.97
N THR A 257 -12.53 -28.25 -11.11
CA THR A 257 -11.45 -29.25 -11.26
C THR A 257 -10.06 -28.62 -11.08
N LEU A 258 -9.82 -27.42 -11.63
CA LEU A 258 -8.57 -26.68 -11.44
C LEU A 258 -8.32 -26.27 -9.98
N ASN A 259 -9.39 -25.97 -9.22
CA ASN A 259 -9.32 -25.61 -7.79
C ASN A 259 -9.34 -26.82 -6.84
N GLY A 260 -9.24 -28.05 -7.36
CA GLY A 260 -9.14 -29.26 -6.54
C GLY A 260 -10.45 -29.71 -5.90
N ALA A 261 -11.60 -29.45 -6.53
CA ALA A 261 -12.90 -29.90 -6.03
C ALA A 261 -12.95 -31.42 -5.84
N THR A 262 -13.67 -31.87 -4.81
CA THR A 262 -13.85 -33.30 -4.48
C THR A 262 -14.55 -34.06 -5.61
N LEU A 263 -14.32 -35.38 -5.69
CA LEU A 263 -14.93 -36.24 -6.72
C LEU A 263 -16.47 -36.15 -6.74
N ASP A 264 -17.11 -35.92 -5.60
CA ASP A 264 -18.56 -35.75 -5.47
C ASP A 264 -19.06 -34.45 -6.13
N VAL A 265 -18.28 -33.37 -6.05
CA VAL A 265 -18.62 -32.10 -6.72
C VAL A 265 -18.43 -32.21 -8.24
N GLN A 266 -17.38 -32.91 -8.67
CA GLN A 266 -17.13 -33.15 -10.10
C GLN A 266 -18.23 -34.01 -10.72
N THR A 267 -18.67 -35.07 -10.04
CA THR A 267 -19.78 -35.92 -10.51
C THR A 267 -21.12 -35.19 -10.49
N ALA A 268 -21.38 -34.34 -9.50
CA ALA A 268 -22.57 -33.51 -9.47
C ALA A 268 -22.59 -32.49 -10.63
N LEU A 269 -21.47 -31.82 -10.93
CA LEU A 269 -21.33 -30.91 -12.08
C LEU A 269 -21.50 -31.63 -13.42
N ALA A 270 -20.95 -32.84 -13.56
CA ALA A 270 -21.12 -33.66 -14.75
C ALA A 270 -22.60 -34.07 -14.96
N ASN A 271 -23.30 -34.46 -13.88
CA ASN A 271 -24.72 -34.79 -13.95
C ASN A 271 -25.58 -33.57 -14.32
N LEU A 272 -25.26 -32.37 -13.81
CA LEU A 272 -25.92 -31.13 -14.22
C LEU A 272 -25.67 -30.81 -15.70
N GLN A 273 -24.45 -31.03 -16.20
CA GLN A 273 -24.12 -30.82 -17.59
C GLN A 273 -24.91 -31.74 -18.53
N VAL A 274 -25.08 -33.01 -18.16
CA VAL A 274 -25.84 -34.00 -18.94
C VAL A 274 -27.35 -33.71 -18.88
N ALA A 275 -27.85 -33.22 -17.75
CA ALA A 275 -29.26 -32.88 -17.58
C ALA A 275 -29.66 -31.54 -18.23
N ALA A 276 -28.69 -30.68 -18.57
CA ALA A 276 -28.91 -29.42 -19.26
C ALA A 276 -29.16 -29.65 -20.76
N ILE A 277 -30.42 -29.95 -21.11
CA ILE A 277 -30.88 -30.17 -22.49
C ILE A 277 -31.49 -28.89 -23.07
N ASN A 278 -31.96 -27.99 -22.21
CA ASN A 278 -32.49 -26.69 -22.62
C ASN A 278 -31.39 -25.75 -23.12
N ASN A 279 -31.46 -25.39 -24.40
CA ASN A 279 -30.51 -24.52 -25.10
C ASN A 279 -30.92 -23.04 -25.09
N THR A 280 -31.63 -22.58 -24.04
CA THR A 280 -32.10 -21.20 -23.96
C THR A 280 -30.89 -20.25 -23.92
N PRO A 281 -30.76 -19.33 -24.89
CA PRO A 281 -29.67 -18.37 -24.89
C PRO A 281 -29.91 -17.34 -23.78
N LEU A 282 -28.97 -17.23 -22.85
CA LEU A 282 -28.95 -16.25 -21.78
C LEU A 282 -27.80 -15.27 -22.02
N LYS A 283 -28.06 -13.98 -21.86
CA LYS A 283 -27.00 -12.98 -21.95
C LYS A 283 -26.24 -12.95 -20.63
N VAL A 284 -24.91 -13.02 -20.67
CA VAL A 284 -24.10 -13.01 -19.43
C VAL A 284 -24.30 -11.71 -18.65
N GLY A 285 -24.49 -10.58 -19.34
CA GLY A 285 -24.78 -9.29 -18.71
C GLY A 285 -26.12 -9.22 -17.96
N ASP A 286 -27.06 -10.13 -18.24
CA ASP A 286 -28.32 -10.22 -17.50
C ASP A 286 -28.15 -11.05 -16.21
N LEU A 287 -27.14 -11.93 -16.17
CA LEU A 287 -26.81 -12.79 -15.03
C LEU A 287 -25.77 -12.13 -14.09
N LEU A 288 -24.80 -11.41 -14.66
CA LEU A 288 -23.72 -10.75 -13.96
C LEU A 288 -23.58 -9.32 -14.46
N LYS A 289 -24.06 -8.36 -13.66
CA LYS A 289 -23.85 -6.94 -13.91
C LYS A 289 -22.45 -6.55 -13.46
N LEU A 290 -21.46 -6.66 -14.34
CA LEU A 290 -20.10 -6.19 -14.06
C LEU A 290 -19.97 -4.75 -14.57
N GLN A 291 -19.62 -3.81 -13.69
CA GLN A 291 -19.25 -2.46 -14.12
C GLN A 291 -17.81 -2.52 -14.65
N THR A 292 -17.68 -2.80 -15.95
CA THR A 292 -16.41 -2.98 -16.64
C THR A 292 -15.68 -1.64 -16.79
N GLY A 293 -14.84 -1.30 -15.81
CA GLY A 293 -13.96 -0.14 -15.85
C GLY A 293 -12.69 -0.29 -15.01
N THR A 294 -12.44 -1.48 -14.43
CA THR A 294 -11.34 -1.74 -13.50
C THR A 294 -10.40 -2.83 -14.04
N SER A 295 -9.14 -2.77 -13.62
CA SER A 295 -8.09 -3.73 -13.98
C SER A 295 -8.46 -5.15 -13.57
N SER A 296 -8.06 -6.16 -14.36
CA SER A 296 -8.30 -7.60 -14.14
C SER A 296 -7.96 -8.10 -12.71
N ALA A 297 -7.08 -7.38 -12.00
CA ALA A 297 -6.74 -7.66 -10.60
C ALA A 297 -7.89 -7.46 -9.59
N GLY A 298 -8.95 -6.72 -9.92
CA GLY A 298 -10.13 -6.55 -9.04
C GLY A 298 -11.10 -7.73 -9.05
N LEU A 299 -10.93 -8.67 -9.98
CA LEU A 299 -11.83 -9.79 -10.23
C LEU A 299 -11.38 -11.10 -9.56
N ASP A 300 -10.23 -11.09 -8.89
CA ASP A 300 -9.65 -12.20 -8.14
C ASP A 300 -10.38 -12.38 -6.80
N THR A 301 -11.68 -12.69 -6.87
CA THR A 301 -12.52 -12.95 -5.71
C THR A 301 -13.23 -14.29 -5.83
N ASP A 302 -13.43 -14.92 -4.68
CA ASP A 302 -13.98 -16.26 -4.53
C ASP A 302 -15.53 -16.24 -4.50
N LEU A 303 -16.17 -17.16 -5.23
CA LEU A 303 -17.63 -17.25 -5.40
C LEU A 303 -18.18 -18.61 -4.92
N ALA A 304 -19.29 -18.64 -4.17
CA ALA A 304 -20.01 -19.88 -3.90
C ALA A 304 -21.04 -20.21 -5.01
N VAL A 305 -21.13 -21.49 -5.40
CA VAL A 305 -21.81 -21.92 -6.64
C VAL A 305 -23.35 -21.97 -6.55
N ALA A 306 -23.94 -22.02 -5.34
CA ALA A 306 -25.39 -22.26 -5.17
C ALA A 306 -26.14 -21.15 -4.41
N GLY A 307 -25.88 -19.88 -4.72
CA GLY A 307 -26.62 -18.75 -4.17
C GLY A 307 -27.97 -18.52 -4.88
N ALA A 308 -29.07 -18.85 -4.23
CA ALA A 308 -30.43 -18.66 -4.74
C ALA A 308 -31.06 -17.35 -4.23
N GLU A 309 -30.54 -16.19 -4.61
CA GLU A 309 -31.26 -14.91 -4.49
C GLU A 309 -30.96 -13.99 -5.69
N CYS A 310 -31.99 -13.71 -6.50
CA CYS A 310 -31.97 -12.75 -7.61
C CYS A 310 -32.03 -11.29 -7.12
N ASN A 311 -31.10 -10.87 -6.24
CA ASN A 311 -30.93 -9.46 -5.94
C ASN A 311 -29.47 -9.13 -5.58
N THR A 312 -28.60 -9.14 -6.59
CA THR A 312 -27.21 -8.68 -6.44
C THR A 312 -27.19 -7.15 -6.39
N VAL A 313 -27.25 -6.57 -5.19
CA VAL A 313 -26.89 -5.17 -4.98
C VAL A 313 -25.37 -5.09 -4.88
N ILE A 314 -24.76 -4.52 -5.91
CA ILE A 314 -23.31 -4.27 -5.98
C ILE A 314 -23.06 -2.95 -5.28
N GLU A 315 -22.60 -3.02 -4.03
CA GLU A 315 -22.19 -1.84 -3.29
C GLU A 315 -20.71 -1.56 -3.59
N LEU A 316 -20.49 -0.62 -4.52
CA LEU A 316 -19.16 -0.08 -4.77
C LEU A 316 -18.77 0.77 -3.55
N LYS A 317 -17.89 0.24 -2.70
CA LYS A 317 -17.23 1.05 -1.67
C LYS A 317 -15.98 1.67 -2.28
N PRO A 318 -15.94 2.99 -2.56
CA PRO A 318 -14.68 3.64 -2.87
C PRO A 318 -13.81 3.61 -1.61
N GLU A 319 -12.73 2.81 -1.62
CA GLU A 319 -11.66 3.01 -0.65
C GLU A 319 -10.99 4.34 -0.99
N HIS A 320 -11.39 5.39 -0.26
CA HIS A 320 -10.63 6.61 -0.17
C HIS A 320 -9.23 6.26 0.32
N HIS A 321 -8.23 6.51 -0.54
CA HIS A 321 -6.82 6.39 -0.24
C HIS A 321 -6.45 7.25 0.97
N ALA A 322 -6.51 6.66 2.17
CA ALA A 322 -5.85 7.20 3.33
C ALA A 322 -4.36 6.88 3.17
N ALA A 323 -3.57 7.90 2.82
CA ALA A 323 -2.16 7.92 3.13
C ALA A 323 -2.01 7.59 4.61
N SER A 324 -1.45 6.43 4.95
CA SER A 324 -1.12 6.07 6.32
C SER A 324 0.00 7.02 6.80
N PRO A 325 -0.24 7.88 7.80
CA PRO A 325 0.85 8.59 8.46
C PRO A 325 1.55 7.57 9.36
N TRP A 326 2.83 7.34 9.09
CA TRP A 326 3.71 6.59 9.98
C TRP A 326 3.85 7.37 11.29
N HIS A 327 3.51 6.73 12.40
CA HIS A 327 4.00 7.08 13.73
C HIS A 327 5.23 6.22 14.05
#